data_AF-W5SQ87-F1
#
_entry.id   AF-W5SQ87-F1
#
_cell.length_a   1.000
_cell.length_b   1.000
_cell.length_c   1.000
_cell.angle_alpha   90.00
_cell.angle_beta   90.00
_cell.angle_gamma   90.00
#
_symmetry.space_group_name_H-M   'P 1'
#
loop_
_entity.id
_entity.type
_entity.pdbx_description
1 polymer ?
#
loop_
_entity_poly.entity_id
_entity_poly.type
_entity_poly.pdbx_seq_one_letter_code
_entity_poly.pdbx_strand_id
1 'polypeptide(L)'
;MLFIVIQIVWMLISIVFSIIFIMILYMIIMIFYKIIMICCDCDDTIEISSYYEGSFLKEFLLMLMTFLISFCTFGLTFPWVYSLFCKCVAKNILLLSGDCGSIHKLKFTGKGIHIAKNWLFWLFFCCITFGTYIFWIYFYLKKWQTAHTHLESSPVNNRISYYKGSLLKEFLLILMIFLISFCTFGLAFPWVYGLYCKYITEHTIIDGYTLNFEFKEKISIFLLMFLTYCIFWIVNNPFIIGIYIFWLFFRLKKWRIRCTYLL
;
A
#
# COMPACT_ATOMS: atom_id res chain seq x y z
N MET A 1 -34.95 12.78 -47.42
CA MET A 1 -33.99 13.66 -46.71
C MET A 1 -34.47 14.07 -45.31
N LEU A 2 -35.66 14.67 -45.17
CA LEU A 2 -36.15 15.17 -43.86
C LEU A 2 -36.16 14.12 -42.74
N PHE A 3 -36.61 12.90 -43.03
CA PHE A 3 -36.65 11.79 -42.07
C PHE A 3 -35.27 11.39 -41.52
N ILE A 4 -34.26 11.37 -42.39
CA ILE A 4 -32.87 11.04 -42.02
C ILE A 4 -32.30 12.14 -41.12
N VAL A 5 -32.57 13.41 -41.45
CA VAL A 5 -32.14 14.56 -40.63
C VAL A 5 -32.76 14.50 -39.24
N ILE A 6 -34.06 14.19 -39.14
CA ILE A 6 -34.75 14.03 -37.86
C ILE A 6 -34.13 12.89 -37.04
N GLN A 7 -33.86 11.74 -37.65
CA GLN A 7 -33.27 10.58 -36.96
C GLN A 7 -31.85 10.87 -36.42
N ILE A 8 -31.04 11.59 -37.19
CA ILE A 8 -29.69 12.03 -36.76
C ILE A 8 -29.79 13.02 -35.60
N VAL A 9 -30.72 13.98 -35.66
CA VAL A 9 -30.93 14.95 -34.57
C VAL A 9 -31.35 14.25 -33.28
N TRP A 10 -32.26 13.28 -33.35
CA TRP A 10 -32.67 12.48 -32.18
C TRP A 10 -31.51 11.64 -31.60
N MET A 11 -30.67 11.05 -32.45
CA MET A 11 -29.46 10.34 -31.98
C MET A 11 -28.50 11.28 -31.25
N LEU A 12 -28.24 12.47 -31.80
CA LEU A 12 -27.36 13.45 -31.17
C LEU A 12 -27.89 13.92 -29.82
N ILE A 13 -29.19 14.20 -29.72
CA ILE A 13 -29.84 14.59 -28.46
C ILE A 13 -29.71 13.48 -27.41
N SER A 14 -29.92 12.21 -27.80
CA SER A 14 -29.80 11.06 -26.90
C SER A 14 -28.37 10.88 -26.38
N ILE A 15 -27.36 11.04 -27.25
CA ILE A 15 -25.95 10.96 -26.88
C ILE A 15 -25.59 12.08 -25.89
N VAL A 16 -26.01 13.31 -26.17
CA VAL A 16 -25.77 14.47 -25.29
C VAL A 16 -26.44 14.26 -23.93
N PHE A 17 -27.68 13.77 -23.90
CA PHE A 17 -28.39 13.47 -22.65
C PHE A 17 -27.68 12.38 -21.85
N SER A 18 -27.20 11.32 -22.50
CA SER A 18 -26.42 10.27 -21.85
C SER A 18 -25.12 10.79 -21.24
N ILE A 19 -24.41 11.68 -21.95
CA ILE A 19 -23.17 12.29 -21.44
C ILE A 19 -23.46 13.16 -20.22
N ILE A 20 -24.50 14.00 -20.28
CA ILE A 20 -24.92 14.85 -19.16
C ILE A 20 -25.31 14.00 -17.96
N PHE A 21 -26.08 12.92 -18.16
CA PHE A 21 -26.46 12.00 -17.10
C PHE A 21 -25.25 11.34 -16.44
N ILE A 22 -24.27 10.87 -17.22
CA ILE A 22 -23.01 10.30 -16.71
C ILE A 22 -22.21 11.34 -15.93
N MET A 23 -22.14 12.59 -16.40
CA MET A 23 -21.46 13.68 -15.70
C MET A 23 -22.13 14.01 -14.36
N ILE A 24 -23.45 14.06 -14.31
CA ILE A 24 -24.22 14.30 -13.08
C ILE A 24 -24.01 13.15 -12.10
N LEU A 25 -24.07 11.90 -12.57
CA LEU A 25 -23.81 10.72 -11.74
C LEU A 25 -22.39 10.76 -11.14
N TYR A 26 -21.39 11.13 -11.96
CA TYR A 26 -20.02 11.33 -11.50
C TYR A 26 -19.90 12.42 -10.43
N MET A 27 -20.53 13.58 -10.63
CA MET A 27 -20.54 14.66 -9.65
C MET A 27 -21.18 14.23 -8.32
N ILE A 28 -22.32 13.52 -8.37
CA ILE A 28 -22.99 12.99 -7.19
C ILE A 28 -22.07 12.02 -6.44
N ILE A 29 -21.44 11.07 -7.14
CA ILE A 29 -20.49 10.12 -6.54
C ILE A 29 -19.31 10.85 -5.88
N MET A 30 -18.75 11.89 -6.51
CA MET A 30 -17.66 12.68 -5.95
C MET A 30 -18.07 13.49 -4.72
N ILE A 31 -19.30 14.01 -4.69
CA ILE A 31 -19.87 14.68 -3.52
C ILE A 31 -20.06 13.69 -2.37
N PHE A 32 -20.66 12.53 -2.62
CA PHE A 32 -20.79 11.46 -1.62
C PHE A 32 -19.42 11.00 -1.10
N TYR A 33 -18.44 10.82 -1.98
CA TYR A 33 -17.06 10.51 -1.60
C TYR A 33 -16.47 11.58 -0.67
N LYS A 34 -16.66 12.87 -1.01
CA LYS A 34 -16.16 13.99 -0.19
C LYS A 34 -16.86 14.05 1.17
N ILE A 35 -18.16 13.81 1.22
CA ILE A 35 -18.94 13.74 2.48
C ILE A 35 -18.45 12.57 3.34
N ILE A 36 -18.28 11.38 2.78
CA ILE A 36 -17.76 10.20 3.50
C ILE A 36 -16.34 10.46 4.02
N MET A 37 -15.48 11.10 3.22
CA MET A 37 -14.13 11.49 3.63
C MET A 37 -14.13 12.47 4.81
N ILE A 38 -15.04 13.45 4.82
CA ILE A 38 -15.21 14.41 5.92
C ILE A 38 -15.75 13.71 7.17
N CYS A 39 -16.77 12.85 7.02
CA CYS A 39 -17.30 12.06 8.12
C CYS A 39 -16.26 11.08 8.70
N CYS A 40 -15.33 10.59 7.88
CA CYS A 40 -14.30 9.64 8.29
C CYS A 40 -13.15 10.28 9.10
N ASP A 41 -12.93 11.59 8.98
CA ASP A 41 -11.97 12.34 9.82
C ASP A 41 -12.58 12.70 11.20
N CYS A 42 -13.90 12.62 11.37
CA CYS A 42 -14.58 12.92 12.66
C CYS A 42 -14.54 11.76 13.68
N ASP A 43 -14.08 10.57 13.28
CA ASP A 43 -14.03 9.39 14.17
C ASP A 43 -12.61 9.14 14.72
N ASP A 44 -11.97 10.24 15.12
CA ASP A 44 -10.77 10.26 15.95
C ASP A 44 -11.21 10.50 17.42
N THR A 45 -11.92 9.52 17.98
CA THR A 45 -11.85 9.35 19.45
C THR A 45 -10.38 9.08 19.79
N ILE A 46 -9.90 9.68 20.88
CA ILE A 46 -8.48 9.66 21.29
C ILE A 46 -8.10 8.24 21.75
N GLU A 47 -8.03 7.29 20.82
CA GLU A 47 -7.30 6.04 21.01
C GLU A 47 -5.83 6.36 20.76
N ILE A 48 -5.03 6.33 21.82
CA ILE A 48 -3.57 6.40 21.72
C ILE A 48 -3.14 5.17 20.90
N SER A 49 -2.94 5.38 19.61
CA SER A 49 -2.63 4.35 18.63
C SER A 49 -1.36 4.73 17.90
N SER A 50 -0.68 3.73 17.36
CA SER A 50 0.43 3.94 16.44
C SER A 50 0.00 4.83 15.28
N TYR A 51 0.87 5.75 14.89
CA TYR A 51 0.52 6.74 13.89
C TYR A 51 1.66 7.01 12.93
N TYR A 52 1.27 7.55 11.79
CA TYR A 52 2.17 7.81 10.67
C TYR A 52 2.15 9.29 10.32
N GLU A 53 3.28 9.97 10.53
CA GLU A 53 3.47 11.41 10.30
C GLU A 53 3.90 11.74 8.85
N GLY A 54 3.96 10.74 7.97
CA GLY A 54 4.44 10.92 6.60
C GLY A 54 3.50 11.76 5.74
N SER A 55 4.08 12.62 4.91
CA SER A 55 3.34 13.41 3.92
C SER A 55 3.14 12.62 2.63
N PHE A 56 1.90 12.56 2.14
CA PHE A 56 1.51 11.89 0.90
C PHE A 56 2.36 12.34 -0.30
N LEU A 57 2.52 13.65 -0.50
CA LEU A 57 3.24 14.21 -1.65
C LEU A 57 4.72 13.79 -1.63
N LYS A 58 5.37 13.84 -0.46
CA LYS A 58 6.78 13.46 -0.32
C LYS A 58 7.01 11.99 -0.66
N GLU A 59 6.12 11.10 -0.24
CA GLU A 59 6.21 9.67 -0.55
C GLU A 59 5.88 9.35 -2.00
N PHE A 60 4.89 10.03 -2.57
CA PHE A 60 4.57 9.91 -3.99
C PHE A 60 5.76 10.29 -4.86
N LEU A 61 6.33 11.46 -4.59
CA LEU A 61 7.49 11.95 -5.32
C LEU A 61 8.69 11.01 -5.15
N LEU A 62 8.93 10.52 -3.93
CA LEU A 62 10.02 9.58 -3.70
C LEU A 62 9.81 8.27 -4.45
N MET A 63 8.61 7.71 -4.44
CA MET A 63 8.29 6.49 -5.20
C MET A 63 8.43 6.72 -6.71
N LEU A 64 7.95 7.84 -7.23
CA LEU A 64 8.10 8.20 -8.64
C LEU A 64 9.58 8.32 -9.04
N MET A 65 10.39 8.99 -8.21
CA MET A 65 11.84 9.05 -8.41
C MET A 65 12.45 7.65 -8.34
N THR A 66 12.00 6.80 -7.42
CA THR A 66 12.51 5.43 -7.33
C THR A 66 12.22 4.61 -8.57
N PHE A 67 11.02 4.78 -9.13
CA PHE A 67 10.58 4.12 -10.35
C PHE A 67 11.35 4.63 -11.57
N LEU A 68 11.45 5.95 -11.75
CA LEU A 68 12.16 6.56 -12.87
C LEU A 68 13.65 6.18 -12.89
N ILE A 69 14.32 6.30 -11.74
CA ILE A 69 15.75 5.95 -11.63
C ILE A 69 15.93 4.45 -11.90
N SER A 70 15.08 3.59 -11.36
CA SER A 70 15.15 2.14 -11.61
C SER A 70 14.85 1.82 -13.07
N PHE A 71 13.89 2.50 -13.71
CA PHE A 71 13.57 2.29 -15.11
C PHE A 71 14.75 2.70 -16.02
N CYS A 72 15.32 3.90 -15.83
CA CYS A 72 16.45 4.39 -16.62
C CYS A 72 17.72 3.55 -16.44
N THR A 73 17.89 2.88 -15.30
CA THR A 73 19.08 2.06 -15.00
C THR A 73 18.82 0.55 -15.18
N PHE A 74 17.69 0.17 -15.80
CA PHE A 74 17.26 -1.23 -15.95
C PHE A 74 17.24 -2.02 -14.63
N GLY A 75 16.92 -1.35 -13.52
CA GLY A 75 16.78 -1.92 -12.19
C GLY A 75 18.11 -2.10 -11.44
N LEU A 76 19.25 -1.72 -12.01
CA LEU A 76 20.55 -1.88 -11.35
C LEU A 76 20.63 -1.08 -10.05
N THR A 77 20.11 0.15 -10.03
CA THR A 77 20.20 1.01 -8.84
C THR A 77 19.08 0.78 -7.82
N PHE A 78 18.17 -0.17 -8.07
CA PHE A 78 17.01 -0.43 -7.22
C PHE A 78 17.37 -0.65 -5.74
N PRO A 79 18.43 -1.40 -5.36
CA PRO A 79 18.78 -1.61 -3.94
C PRO A 79 19.09 -0.32 -3.17
N TRP A 80 19.83 0.62 -3.77
CA TRP A 80 20.17 1.88 -3.12
C TRP A 80 18.95 2.77 -2.96
N VAL A 81 18.19 2.90 -4.04
CA VAL A 81 16.98 3.69 -4.10
C VAL A 81 15.90 3.15 -3.14
N TYR A 82 15.74 1.83 -3.08
CA TYR A 82 14.86 1.14 -2.12
C TYR A 82 15.30 1.37 -0.68
N SER A 83 16.60 1.31 -0.37
CA SER A 83 17.10 1.60 0.97
C SER A 83 16.81 3.04 1.43
N LEU A 84 16.88 4.01 0.51
CA LEU A 84 16.49 5.40 0.77
C LEU A 84 14.98 5.51 1.02
N PHE A 85 14.17 4.81 0.24
CA PHE A 85 12.73 4.74 0.45
C PHE A 85 12.38 4.19 1.83
N CYS A 86 12.95 3.04 2.22
CA CYS A 86 12.76 2.45 3.54
C CYS A 86 13.20 3.42 4.66
N LYS A 87 14.32 4.13 4.49
CA LYS A 87 14.80 5.13 5.46
C LYS A 87 13.84 6.30 5.63
N CYS A 88 13.34 6.84 4.52
CA CYS A 88 12.40 7.96 4.54
C CYS A 88 11.04 7.56 5.10
N VAL A 89 10.60 6.33 4.87
CA VAL A 89 9.35 5.82 5.42
C VAL A 89 9.49 5.53 6.92
N ALA A 90 10.53 4.82 7.35
CA ALA A 90 10.69 4.38 8.73
C ALA A 90 10.70 5.55 9.73
N LYS A 91 11.41 6.64 9.42
CA LYS A 91 11.53 7.83 10.29
C LYS A 91 10.20 8.50 10.63
N ASN A 92 9.15 8.28 9.84
CA ASN A 92 7.83 8.89 10.03
C ASN A 92 6.84 7.93 10.72
N ILE A 93 7.28 6.74 11.13
CA ILE A 93 6.44 5.75 11.81
C ILE A 93 6.68 5.83 13.32
N LEU A 94 5.58 5.94 14.05
CA LEU A 94 5.54 6.02 15.50
C LEU A 94 4.68 4.87 16.02
N LEU A 95 5.31 3.93 16.70
CA LEU A 95 4.68 2.73 17.22
C LEU A 95 4.37 2.90 18.70
N LEU A 96 3.17 2.49 19.09
CA LEU A 96 2.79 2.36 20.48
C LEU A 96 3.36 1.07 21.05
N SER A 97 3.94 1.14 22.26
CA SER A 97 4.25 -0.04 23.07
C SER A 97 3.10 -0.35 24.03
N GLY A 98 2.59 -1.58 23.98
CA GLY A 98 1.50 -2.05 24.84
C GLY A 98 1.87 -2.11 26.32
N ASP A 99 3.13 -2.39 26.63
CA ASP A 99 3.59 -2.61 28.02
C ASP A 99 3.72 -1.33 28.85
N CYS A 100 4.09 -0.22 28.21
CA CYS A 100 4.43 1.04 28.90
C CYS A 100 3.58 2.24 28.43
N GLY A 101 2.76 2.07 27.38
CA GLY A 101 2.06 3.18 26.72
C GLY A 101 3.01 4.21 26.09
N SER A 102 4.31 3.88 25.95
CA SER A 102 5.33 4.75 25.37
C SER A 102 5.29 4.69 23.84
N ILE A 103 5.61 5.82 23.21
CA ILE A 103 5.68 5.93 21.75
C ILE A 103 7.14 5.83 21.31
N HIS A 104 7.44 4.89 20.43
CA HIS A 104 8.78 4.66 19.90
C HIS A 104 8.84 5.01 18.40
N LYS A 105 9.89 5.73 18.00
CA LYS A 105 10.16 6.04 16.59
C LYS A 105 10.93 4.90 15.92
N LEU A 106 10.58 4.56 14.69
CA LEU A 106 11.36 3.62 13.89
C LEU A 106 12.54 4.31 13.20
N LYS A 107 13.69 3.64 13.24
CA LYS A 107 14.92 4.02 12.55
C LYS A 107 15.41 2.88 11.67
N PHE A 108 15.66 3.20 10.42
CA PHE A 108 16.20 2.26 9.45
C PHE A 108 17.70 2.49 9.25
N THR A 109 18.51 1.45 9.40
CA THR A 109 19.99 1.54 9.31
C THR A 109 20.57 0.84 8.08
N GLY A 110 19.73 0.16 7.30
CA GLY A 110 20.16 -0.65 6.16
C GLY A 110 20.75 0.19 5.02
N LYS A 111 21.85 -0.29 4.45
CA LYS A 111 22.47 0.27 3.24
C LYS A 111 22.20 -0.63 2.04
N GLY A 112 21.86 -0.03 0.89
CA GLY A 112 21.61 -0.77 -0.35
C GLY A 112 22.76 -1.69 -0.78
N ILE A 113 24.01 -1.40 -0.39
CA ILE A 113 25.18 -2.23 -0.68
C ILE A 113 25.06 -3.66 -0.14
N HIS A 114 24.37 -3.86 0.99
CA HIS A 114 24.17 -5.19 1.58
C HIS A 114 23.30 -6.09 0.71
N ILE A 115 22.31 -5.50 0.01
CA ILE A 115 21.45 -6.24 -0.91
C ILE A 115 22.07 -6.31 -2.31
N ALA A 116 22.82 -5.27 -2.71
CA ALA A 116 23.33 -5.10 -4.08
C ALA A 116 24.08 -6.33 -4.60
N LYS A 117 24.85 -7.01 -3.76
CA LYS A 117 25.56 -8.25 -4.12
C LYS A 117 24.60 -9.34 -4.60
N ASN A 118 23.52 -9.60 -3.86
CA ASN A 118 22.53 -10.61 -4.23
C ASN A 118 21.57 -10.12 -5.31
N TRP A 119 21.35 -8.80 -5.37
CA TRP A 119 20.46 -8.16 -6.34
C TRP A 119 20.87 -8.44 -7.79
N LEU A 120 22.16 -8.36 -8.11
CA LEU A 120 22.63 -8.61 -9.48
C LEU A 120 22.33 -10.05 -9.94
N PHE A 121 22.52 -11.03 -9.04
CA PHE A 121 22.14 -12.42 -9.32
C PHE A 121 20.64 -12.56 -9.52
N TRP A 122 19.83 -11.94 -8.67
CA TRP A 122 18.39 -12.00 -8.79
C TRP A 122 17.85 -11.32 -10.04
N LEU A 123 18.47 -10.23 -10.49
CA LEU A 123 18.13 -9.55 -11.73
C LEU A 123 18.37 -10.47 -12.93
N PHE A 124 19.51 -11.16 -12.96
CA PHE A 124 19.82 -12.17 -13.98
C PHE A 124 18.79 -13.32 -13.99
N PHE A 125 18.44 -13.86 -12.83
CA PHE A 125 17.42 -14.89 -12.73
C PHE A 125 16.03 -14.40 -13.15
N CYS A 126 15.64 -13.17 -12.80
CA CYS A 126 14.38 -12.57 -13.25
C CYS A 126 14.29 -12.46 -14.78
N CYS A 127 15.39 -12.12 -15.46
CA CYS A 127 15.43 -12.09 -16.93
C CYS A 127 15.22 -13.49 -17.52
N ILE A 128 15.84 -14.52 -16.96
CA ILE A 128 15.72 -15.91 -17.43
C ILE A 128 14.32 -16.46 -17.22
N THR A 129 13.74 -16.22 -16.04
CA THR A 129 12.47 -16.85 -15.66
C THR A 129 11.23 -15.99 -15.97
N PHE A 130 11.37 -14.97 -16.82
CA PHE A 130 10.33 -14.01 -17.17
C PHE A 130 9.62 -13.42 -15.93
N GLY A 131 10.40 -13.08 -14.89
CA GLY A 131 9.90 -12.36 -13.72
C GLY A 131 9.23 -13.22 -12.64
N THR A 132 9.12 -14.54 -12.81
CA THR A 132 8.60 -15.43 -11.73
C THR A 132 9.45 -15.37 -10.45
N TYR A 133 10.75 -15.08 -10.59
CA TYR A 133 11.67 -14.96 -9.47
C TYR A 133 11.43 -13.72 -8.58
N ILE A 134 10.59 -12.77 -9.02
CA ILE A 134 10.26 -11.56 -8.25
C ILE A 134 9.62 -11.87 -6.89
N PHE A 135 8.92 -13.01 -6.80
CA PHE A 135 8.34 -13.48 -5.54
C PHE A 135 9.42 -13.78 -4.49
N TRP A 136 10.50 -14.42 -4.92
CA TRP A 136 11.61 -14.79 -4.04
C TRP A 136 12.40 -13.55 -3.60
N ILE A 137 12.59 -12.60 -4.51
CA ILE A 137 13.16 -11.28 -4.21
C ILE A 137 12.32 -10.57 -3.15
N TYR A 138 10.99 -10.54 -3.30
CA TYR A 138 10.08 -9.89 -2.35
C TYR A 138 10.27 -10.41 -0.92
N PHE A 139 10.35 -11.73 -0.75
CA PHE A 139 10.56 -12.36 0.55
C PHE A 139 11.91 -12.00 1.16
N TYR A 140 13.00 -12.04 0.39
CA TYR A 140 14.32 -11.64 0.91
C TYR A 140 14.42 -10.15 1.21
N LEU A 141 13.81 -9.28 0.40
CA LEU A 141 13.76 -7.85 0.68
C LEU A 141 13.02 -7.57 1.99
N LYS A 142 11.90 -8.27 2.25
CA LYS A 142 11.18 -8.15 3.53
C LYS A 142 12.04 -8.58 4.71
N LYS A 143 12.74 -9.73 4.60
CA LYS A 143 13.69 -10.19 5.63
C LYS A 143 14.84 -9.20 5.87
N TRP A 144 15.40 -8.67 4.80
CA TRP A 144 16.47 -7.68 4.90
C TRP A 144 15.96 -6.37 5.53
N GLN A 145 14.79 -5.89 5.10
CA GLN A 145 14.19 -4.65 5.61
C GLN A 145 13.95 -4.77 7.11
N THR A 146 13.32 -5.86 7.55
CA THR A 146 13.02 -6.11 8.97
C THR A 146 14.29 -6.21 9.83
N ALA A 147 15.34 -6.85 9.31
CA ALA A 147 16.62 -6.97 10.01
C ALA A 147 17.38 -5.64 10.21
N HIS A 148 17.01 -4.60 9.47
CA HIS A 148 17.65 -3.28 9.55
C HIS A 148 16.71 -2.18 10.05
N THR A 149 15.50 -2.55 10.48
CA THR A 149 14.58 -1.67 11.21
C THR A 149 14.78 -1.87 12.71
N HIS A 150 14.97 -0.76 13.43
CA HIS A 150 15.18 -0.71 14.87
C HIS A 150 14.35 0.42 15.48
N LEU A 151 14.07 0.33 16.76
CA LEU A 151 13.51 1.44 17.53
C LEU A 151 14.63 2.43 17.85
N GLU A 152 14.31 3.71 17.80
CA GLU A 152 15.26 4.78 18.09
C GLU A 152 15.75 4.75 19.55
N SER A 153 14.88 4.30 20.47
CA SER A 153 15.20 4.14 21.90
C SER A 153 16.09 2.94 22.22
N SER A 154 16.25 1.97 21.30
CA SER A 154 16.98 0.74 21.58
C SER A 154 18.51 0.93 21.51
N PRO A 155 19.26 0.46 22.52
CA PRO A 155 20.71 0.55 22.53
C PRO A 155 21.31 -0.30 21.41
N VAL A 156 22.38 0.19 20.78
CA VAL A 156 22.95 -0.39 19.53
C VAL A 156 23.36 -1.85 19.69
N ASN A 157 23.81 -2.25 20.88
CA ASN A 157 24.30 -3.59 21.18
C ASN A 157 23.20 -4.66 21.29
N ASN A 158 21.93 -4.28 21.47
CA ASN A 158 20.82 -5.24 21.67
C ASN A 158 19.78 -5.19 20.53
N ARG A 159 20.19 -4.76 19.34
CA ARG A 159 19.33 -4.63 18.17
C ARG A 159 19.15 -5.96 17.47
N ILE A 160 18.15 -6.72 17.91
CA ILE A 160 17.79 -8.01 17.32
C ILE A 160 16.43 -7.87 16.66
N SER A 161 16.45 -7.47 15.39
CA SER A 161 15.26 -7.46 14.54
C SER A 161 15.39 -8.53 13.46
N TYR A 162 14.33 -9.30 13.28
CA TYR A 162 14.29 -10.37 12.28
C TYR A 162 12.87 -10.81 12.01
N TYR A 163 12.69 -11.43 10.85
CA TYR A 163 11.41 -11.92 10.38
C TYR A 163 11.40 -13.45 10.33
N LYS A 164 10.52 -14.05 11.14
CA LYS A 164 10.36 -15.50 11.31
C LYS A 164 9.38 -16.14 10.32
N GLY A 165 8.81 -15.35 9.40
CA GLY A 165 7.79 -15.84 8.46
C GLY A 165 8.28 -16.98 7.56
N SER A 166 7.40 -17.96 7.33
CA SER A 166 7.64 -19.05 6.37
C SER A 166 7.35 -18.59 4.95
N LEU A 167 8.29 -18.90 4.04
CA LEU A 167 8.21 -18.56 2.61
C LEU A 167 6.97 -19.17 1.94
N LEU A 168 6.69 -20.45 2.21
CA LEU A 168 5.56 -21.17 1.60
C LEU A 168 4.22 -20.59 2.04
N LYS A 169 4.09 -20.24 3.32
CA LYS A 169 2.86 -19.63 3.86
C LYS A 169 2.61 -18.25 3.25
N GLU A 170 3.65 -17.44 3.06
CA GLU A 170 3.51 -16.13 2.40
C GLU A 170 3.10 -16.25 0.94
N PHE A 171 3.68 -17.20 0.23
CA PHE A 171 3.29 -17.49 -1.15
C PHE A 171 1.81 -17.85 -1.21
N LEU A 172 1.37 -18.77 -0.36
CA LEU A 172 -0.02 -19.22 -0.31
C LEU A 172 -0.97 -18.07 0.04
N LEU A 173 -0.62 -17.21 1.00
CA LEU A 173 -1.44 -16.04 1.36
C LEU A 173 -1.55 -15.03 0.22
N ILE A 174 -0.45 -14.73 -0.47
CA ILE A 174 -0.46 -13.83 -1.63
C ILE A 174 -1.29 -14.43 -2.76
N LEU A 175 -1.19 -15.74 -2.98
CA LEU A 175 -2.02 -16.47 -3.95
C LEU A 175 -3.50 -16.42 -3.57
N MET A 176 -3.85 -16.59 -2.29
CA MET A 176 -5.23 -16.45 -1.80
C MET A 176 -5.75 -15.02 -1.98
N ILE A 177 -4.95 -13.99 -1.67
CA ILE A 177 -5.31 -12.59 -1.93
C ILE A 177 -5.63 -12.41 -3.42
N PHE A 178 -4.76 -12.92 -4.31
CA PHE A 178 -4.95 -12.81 -5.74
C PHE A 178 -6.22 -13.52 -6.22
N LEU A 179 -6.42 -14.79 -5.83
CA LEU A 179 -7.57 -15.59 -6.23
C LEU A 179 -8.89 -15.03 -5.70
N ILE A 180 -8.96 -14.69 -4.41
CA ILE A 180 -10.18 -14.14 -3.81
C ILE A 180 -10.49 -12.78 -4.41
N SER A 181 -9.49 -11.93 -4.62
CA SER A 181 -9.69 -10.62 -5.28
C SER A 181 -10.11 -10.80 -6.74
N PHE A 182 -9.57 -11.78 -7.45
CA PHE A 182 -9.99 -12.06 -8.82
C PHE A 182 -11.45 -12.56 -8.87
N CYS A 183 -11.81 -13.54 -8.06
CA CYS A 183 -13.17 -14.11 -8.01
C CYS A 183 -14.23 -13.12 -7.49
N THR A 184 -13.86 -12.21 -6.59
CA THR A 184 -14.79 -11.21 -6.03
C THR A 184 -14.72 -9.87 -6.75
N PHE A 185 -14.00 -9.75 -7.87
CA PHE A 185 -13.73 -8.48 -8.54
C PHE A 185 -13.23 -7.41 -7.56
N GLY A 186 -12.30 -7.76 -6.68
CA GLY A 186 -11.63 -6.84 -5.75
C GLY A 186 -12.42 -6.50 -4.48
N LEU A 187 -13.68 -6.94 -4.36
CA LEU A 187 -14.53 -6.61 -3.21
C LEU A 187 -13.98 -7.13 -1.88
N ALA A 188 -13.44 -8.35 -1.89
CA ALA A 188 -12.89 -8.96 -0.68
C ALA A 188 -11.40 -8.62 -0.44
N PHE A 189 -10.76 -7.81 -1.30
CA PHE A 189 -9.34 -7.45 -1.16
C PHE A 189 -8.98 -6.88 0.24
N PRO A 190 -9.77 -5.97 0.85
CA PRO A 190 -9.43 -5.39 2.16
C PRO A 190 -9.37 -6.44 3.28
N TRP A 191 -10.29 -7.41 3.27
CA TRP A 191 -10.38 -8.46 4.28
C TRP A 191 -9.18 -9.41 4.20
N VAL A 192 -8.89 -9.92 3.00
CA VAL A 192 -7.75 -10.83 2.80
C VAL A 192 -6.42 -10.09 3.01
N TYR A 193 -6.33 -8.81 2.66
CA TYR A 193 -5.17 -7.97 2.97
C TYR A 193 -4.99 -7.77 4.49
N GLY A 194 -6.08 -7.65 5.26
CA GLY A 194 -6.02 -7.60 6.72
C GLY A 194 -5.46 -8.88 7.33
N LEU A 195 -5.92 -10.06 6.87
CA LEU A 195 -5.36 -11.36 7.27
C LEU A 195 -3.88 -11.48 6.91
N TYR A 196 -3.49 -11.01 5.73
CA TYR A 196 -2.09 -10.97 5.32
C TYR A 196 -1.24 -10.07 6.22
N CYS A 197 -1.74 -8.86 6.56
CA CYS A 197 -1.05 -7.96 7.49
C CYS A 197 -0.90 -8.58 8.89
N LYS A 198 -1.96 -9.23 9.40
CA LYS A 198 -1.92 -9.95 10.67
C LYS A 198 -0.85 -11.03 10.68
N TYR A 199 -0.81 -11.88 9.65
CA TYR A 199 0.21 -12.91 9.55
C TYR A 199 1.64 -12.33 9.53
N ILE A 200 1.89 -11.27 8.75
CA ILE A 200 3.24 -10.68 8.66
C ILE A 200 3.67 -10.12 10.02
N THR A 201 2.79 -9.38 10.67
CA THR A 201 3.09 -8.66 11.91
C THR A 201 3.43 -9.62 13.05
N GLU A 202 2.64 -10.67 13.24
CA GLU A 202 2.90 -11.74 14.22
C GLU A 202 4.25 -12.42 14.00
N HIS A 203 4.76 -12.43 12.76
CA HIS A 203 6.04 -13.05 12.41
C HIS A 203 7.20 -12.04 12.31
N THR A 204 6.97 -10.77 12.62
CA THR A 204 8.00 -9.73 12.69
C THR A 204 8.38 -9.44 14.14
N ILE A 205 9.68 -9.48 14.43
CA ILE A 205 10.25 -9.09 15.73
C ILE A 205 11.16 -7.90 15.50
N ILE A 206 10.97 -6.83 16.26
CA ILE A 206 11.76 -5.59 16.18
C ILE A 206 12.43 -5.36 17.53
N ASP A 207 13.76 -5.42 17.57
CA ASP A 207 14.57 -5.22 18.77
C ASP A 207 14.10 -6.04 19.98
N GLY A 208 13.71 -7.29 19.74
CA GLY A 208 13.20 -8.21 20.76
C GLY A 208 11.68 -8.13 21.02
N TYR A 209 11.01 -7.04 20.64
CA TYR A 209 9.56 -6.89 20.79
C TYR A 209 8.81 -7.56 19.65
N THR A 210 7.69 -8.19 19.97
CA THR A 210 6.81 -8.82 18.98
C THR A 210 5.80 -7.81 18.48
N LEU A 211 5.57 -7.76 17.17
CA LEU A 211 4.51 -6.92 16.63
C LEU A 211 3.19 -7.67 16.70
N ASN A 212 2.18 -7.04 17.29
CA ASN A 212 0.81 -7.53 17.22
C ASN A 212 -0.02 -6.66 16.30
N PHE A 213 -1.05 -7.26 15.70
CA PHE A 213 -1.97 -6.59 14.81
C PHE A 213 -3.40 -6.88 15.23
N GLU A 214 -4.07 -5.83 15.65
CA GLU A 214 -5.48 -5.89 15.99
C GLU A 214 -6.28 -5.42 14.79
N PHE A 215 -7.15 -6.30 14.29
CA PHE A 215 -8.03 -5.97 13.19
C PHE A 215 -9.14 -5.05 13.70
N LYS A 216 -8.90 -3.74 13.66
CA LYS A 216 -9.96 -2.75 13.88
C LYS A 216 -10.83 -2.67 12.63
N GLU A 217 -12.01 -3.28 12.69
CA GLU A 217 -13.05 -3.23 11.66
C GLU A 217 -13.59 -1.80 11.49
N LYS A 218 -12.81 -0.92 10.86
CA LYS A 218 -13.32 0.36 10.38
C LYS A 218 -14.04 0.12 9.05
N ILE A 219 -15.36 -0.10 9.13
CA ILE A 219 -16.31 -0.13 8.00
C ILE A 219 -16.03 1.01 7.00
N SER A 220 -15.59 2.17 7.49
CA SER A 220 -15.24 3.34 6.68
C SER A 220 -14.09 3.12 5.69
N ILE A 221 -13.06 2.33 6.03
CA ILE A 221 -11.94 2.06 5.12
C ILE A 221 -12.35 1.05 4.06
N PHE A 222 -13.14 0.05 4.44
CA PHE A 222 -13.75 -0.89 3.51
C PHE A 222 -14.64 -0.17 2.49
N LEU A 223 -15.53 0.71 2.95
CA LEU A 223 -16.42 1.52 2.11
C LEU A 223 -15.62 2.48 1.20
N LEU A 224 -14.54 3.07 1.71
CA LEU A 224 -13.64 3.93 0.94
C LEU A 224 -12.92 3.15 -0.18
N MET A 225 -12.43 1.95 0.12
CA MET A 225 -11.77 1.09 -0.86
C MET A 225 -12.76 0.62 -1.94
N PHE A 226 -13.97 0.23 -1.52
CA PHE A 226 -15.07 -0.14 -2.42
C PHE A 226 -15.51 1.04 -3.31
N LEU A 227 -15.70 2.22 -2.75
CA LEU A 227 -16.05 3.43 -3.51
C LEU A 227 -14.94 3.85 -4.48
N THR A 228 -13.66 3.76 -4.08
CA THR A 228 -12.53 4.06 -4.96
C THR A 228 -12.48 3.07 -6.13
N TYR A 229 -12.77 1.79 -5.87
CA TYR A 229 -12.85 0.75 -6.89
C TYR A 229 -14.05 0.95 -7.85
N CYS A 230 -15.21 1.38 -7.34
CA CYS A 230 -16.36 1.75 -8.17
C CYS A 230 -16.06 2.99 -9.03
N ILE A 231 -15.35 4.00 -8.48
CA ILE A 231 -14.91 5.18 -9.23
C ILE A 231 -13.90 4.80 -10.33
N PHE A 232 -13.01 3.84 -10.07
CA PHE A 232 -12.06 3.29 -11.05
C PHE A 232 -12.76 2.68 -12.27
N TRP A 233 -13.88 1.98 -12.07
CA TRP A 233 -14.69 1.43 -13.18
C TRP A 233 -15.47 2.50 -13.96
N ILE A 234 -15.78 3.62 -13.33
CA ILE A 234 -16.53 4.73 -13.97
C ILE A 234 -15.58 5.68 -14.72
N VAL A 235 -14.36 5.88 -14.21
CA VAL A 235 -13.36 6.80 -14.80
C VAL A 235 -12.38 6.01 -15.67
N ASN A 236 -12.73 5.84 -16.95
CA ASN A 236 -11.91 5.20 -17.99
C ASN A 236 -10.67 6.05 -18.41
N ASN A 237 -10.00 6.72 -17.47
CA ASN A 237 -8.80 7.49 -17.76
C ASN A 237 -7.56 6.87 -17.08
N PRO A 238 -6.63 6.25 -17.83
CA PRO A 238 -5.51 5.48 -17.28
C PRO A 238 -4.56 6.32 -16.40
N PHE A 239 -4.47 7.63 -16.63
CA PHE A 239 -3.64 8.53 -15.80
C PHE A 239 -4.23 8.73 -14.40
N ILE A 240 -5.54 8.87 -14.30
CA ILE A 240 -6.25 9.10 -13.05
C ILE A 240 -6.20 7.82 -12.21
N ILE A 241 -6.37 6.67 -12.86
CA ILE A 241 -6.24 5.34 -12.27
C ILE A 241 -4.90 5.19 -11.51
N GLY A 242 -3.77 5.56 -12.13
CA GLY A 242 -2.45 5.42 -11.49
C GLY A 242 -2.30 6.23 -10.21
N ILE A 243 -2.83 7.46 -10.19
CA ILE A 243 -2.79 8.34 -9.01
C ILE A 243 -3.68 7.78 -7.88
N TYR A 244 -4.86 7.26 -8.20
CA TYR A 244 -5.77 6.68 -7.21
C TYR A 244 -5.23 5.40 -6.58
N ILE A 245 -4.65 4.50 -7.38
CA ILE A 245 -3.99 3.29 -6.86
C ILE A 245 -2.91 3.68 -5.84
N PHE A 246 -2.12 4.71 -6.14
CA PHE A 246 -1.10 5.18 -5.21
C PHE A 246 -1.69 5.78 -3.92
N TRP A 247 -2.73 6.60 -4.05
CA TRP A 247 -3.46 7.14 -2.90
C TRP A 247 -4.05 6.03 -2.01
N LEU A 248 -4.60 4.99 -2.62
CA LEU A 248 -5.10 3.80 -1.93
C LEU A 248 -3.98 3.10 -1.15
N PHE A 249 -2.82 2.87 -1.76
CA PHE A 249 -1.65 2.28 -1.09
C PHE A 249 -1.20 3.12 0.11
N PHE A 250 -1.20 4.44 0.00
CA PHE A 250 -0.84 5.33 1.11
C PHE A 250 -1.83 5.22 2.28
N ARG A 251 -3.14 5.21 2.00
CA ARG A 251 -4.19 5.03 3.02
C ARG A 251 -4.12 3.65 3.68
N LEU A 252 -3.92 2.58 2.90
CA LEU A 252 -3.73 1.22 3.39
C LEU A 252 -2.52 1.11 4.33
N LYS A 253 -1.42 1.77 3.99
CA LYS A 253 -0.24 1.84 4.85
C LYS A 253 -0.53 2.55 6.17
N LYS A 254 -1.22 3.70 6.14
CA LYS A 254 -1.62 4.45 7.35
C LYS A 254 -2.53 3.61 8.24
N TRP A 255 -3.51 2.92 7.65
CA TRP A 255 -4.39 2.00 8.35
C TRP A 255 -3.62 0.84 9.00
N ARG A 256 -2.76 0.17 8.23
CA ARG A 256 -1.94 -0.93 8.73
C ARG A 256 -1.12 -0.49 9.94
N ILE A 257 -0.48 0.67 9.86
CA ILE A 257 0.33 1.21 10.96
C ILE A 257 -0.54 1.41 12.20
N ARG A 258 -1.70 2.07 12.09
CA ARG A 258 -2.63 2.30 13.23
C ARG A 258 -3.09 1.03 13.93
N CYS A 259 -3.15 -0.08 13.19
CA CYS A 259 -3.57 -1.38 13.72
C CYS A 259 -2.40 -2.19 14.29
N THR A 260 -1.15 -1.71 14.18
CA THR A 260 0.05 -2.39 14.72
C THR A 260 0.51 -1.75 16.02
N TYR A 261 0.82 -2.57 17.03
CA TYR A 261 1.48 -2.14 18.26
C TYR A 261 2.53 -3.16 18.68
N LEU A 262 3.44 -2.73 19.56
CA LEU A 262 4.50 -3.59 20.10
C LEU A 262 3.98 -4.27 21.38
N LEU A 263 4.29 -5.56 21.52
CA LEU A 263 4.18 -6.36 22.73
C LEU A 263 5.58 -6.77 23.19
#